data_AF-A0A8K0TZ95-F1
#
_entry.id   AF-A0A8K0TZ95-F1
#
_cell.length_a   1.000
_cell.length_b   1.000
_cell.length_c   1.000
_cell.angle_alpha   90.00
_cell.angle_beta   90.00
_cell.angle_gamma   90.00
#
_symmetry.space_group_name_H-M   'P 1'
#
loop_
_entity.id
_entity.type
_entity.pdbx_description
1 polymer ?
#
loop_
_entity_poly.entity_id
_entity_poly.type
_entity_poly.pdbx_seq_one_letter_code
_entity_poly.pdbx_strand_id
1 'polypeptide(L)'
;MSAIPDVSKSRMYSSAISSVIAAVTPMLALIYFCPLYLLYRHSKRNPRPLNKRSGIRTQQYGPLVYVFLLFSSLAEVADATWLLLQYKYNNNAPDSIIRTGVRFLLFAGCWTTVTSGTYTLFFLDPLWSRRPIASIGTQAVWVLVTWVFWVSGAGLFNKALPRLFMSNACEGVVYCGQLQTLFVLSVVQILALTFGMMVIAWLVWQSARNVRQPMVIRVSSQ
;
A
#
# COMPACT_ATOMS: atom_id res chain seq x y z
N MET A 1 -33.14 -39.68 8.06
CA MET A 1 -33.24 -38.33 8.63
C MET A 1 -31.98 -37.59 8.21
N SER A 2 -32.09 -36.76 7.17
CA SER A 2 -30.97 -36.08 6.52
C SER A 2 -30.33 -35.06 7.47
N ALA A 3 -29.05 -35.25 7.77
CA ALA A 3 -28.26 -34.30 8.53
C ALA A 3 -28.18 -32.98 7.74
N ILE A 4 -28.72 -31.90 8.32
CA ILE A 4 -28.50 -30.51 7.88
C ILE A 4 -27.71 -29.75 8.97
N PRO A 5 -26.41 -30.03 9.26
CA PRO A 5 -25.71 -29.31 10.34
C PRO A 5 -24.55 -28.42 9.88
N ASP A 6 -24.10 -28.46 8.62
CA ASP A 6 -22.80 -27.85 8.26
C ASP A 6 -22.90 -26.49 7.55
N VAL A 7 -23.94 -26.26 6.75
CA VAL A 7 -24.14 -24.99 6.02
C VAL A 7 -24.45 -23.82 6.95
N SER A 8 -25.14 -24.09 8.07
CA SER A 8 -25.46 -23.07 9.08
C SER A 8 -24.20 -22.59 9.82
N LYS A 9 -23.32 -23.51 10.20
CA LYS A 9 -22.06 -23.21 10.91
C LYS A 9 -21.08 -22.41 10.06
N SER A 10 -20.90 -22.80 8.78
CA SER A 10 -20.02 -22.06 7.87
C SER A 10 -20.52 -20.64 7.60
N ARG A 11 -21.84 -20.45 7.45
CA ARG A 11 -22.45 -19.13 7.29
C ARG A 11 -22.29 -18.26 8.54
N MET A 12 -22.49 -18.85 9.73
CA MET A 12 -22.30 -18.16 11.00
C MET A 12 -20.84 -17.76 11.23
N TYR A 13 -19.89 -18.65 10.93
CA TYR A 13 -18.46 -18.37 10.99
C TYR A 13 -18.02 -17.28 10.00
N SER A 14 -18.51 -17.35 8.75
CA SER A 14 -18.24 -16.32 7.75
C SER A 14 -18.77 -14.96 8.17
N SER A 15 -19.98 -14.90 8.73
CA SER A 15 -20.56 -13.65 9.26
C SER A 15 -19.74 -13.11 10.44
N ALA A 16 -19.34 -13.99 11.36
CA ALA A 16 -18.52 -13.62 12.51
C ALA A 16 -17.15 -13.04 12.10
N ILE A 17 -16.42 -13.70 11.18
CA ILE A 17 -15.14 -13.16 10.70
C ILE A 17 -15.36 -11.84 9.97
N SER A 18 -16.35 -11.75 9.08
CA SER A 18 -16.62 -10.50 8.37
C SER A 18 -16.92 -9.36 9.34
N SER A 19 -17.68 -9.63 10.41
CA SER A 19 -17.94 -8.66 11.49
C SER A 19 -16.66 -8.27 12.25
N VAL A 20 -15.82 -9.25 12.63
CA VAL A 20 -14.54 -8.98 13.30
C VAL A 20 -13.63 -8.15 12.42
N ILE A 21 -13.49 -8.48 11.14
CA ILE A 21 -12.66 -7.73 10.19
C ILE A 21 -13.24 -6.34 9.95
N ALA A 22 -14.56 -6.21 9.81
CA ALA A 22 -15.24 -4.92 9.68
C ALA A 22 -15.11 -4.04 10.94
N ALA A 23 -14.83 -4.63 12.12
CA ALA A 23 -14.56 -3.88 13.35
C ALA A 23 -13.06 -3.56 13.51
N VAL A 24 -12.18 -4.53 13.28
CA VAL A 24 -10.73 -4.41 13.49
C VAL A 24 -10.08 -3.51 12.43
N THR A 25 -10.50 -3.59 11.17
CA THR A 25 -9.94 -2.78 10.08
C THR A 25 -10.11 -1.28 10.32
N PRO A 26 -11.31 -0.74 10.65
CA PRO A 26 -11.45 0.67 10.99
C PRO A 26 -10.74 1.03 12.30
N MET A 27 -10.67 0.13 13.30
CA MET A 27 -9.89 0.39 14.52
C MET A 27 -8.40 0.60 14.19
N LEU A 28 -7.81 -0.27 13.37
CA LEU A 28 -6.44 -0.12 12.89
C LEU A 28 -6.26 1.16 12.06
N ALA A 29 -7.19 1.44 11.14
CA ALA A 29 -7.20 2.69 10.38
C ALA A 29 -7.26 3.92 11.28
N LEU A 30 -8.05 3.91 12.35
CA LEU A 30 -8.14 5.00 13.34
C LEU A 30 -6.86 5.14 14.17
N ILE A 31 -6.22 4.02 14.55
CA ILE A 31 -4.91 4.02 15.22
C ILE A 31 -3.85 4.69 14.34
N TYR A 32 -3.93 4.54 13.01
CA TYR A 32 -3.05 5.27 12.08
C TYR A 32 -3.51 6.72 11.85
N PHE A 33 -4.82 6.99 11.72
CA PHE A 33 -5.37 8.31 11.45
C PHE A 33 -5.18 9.30 12.60
N CYS A 34 -5.33 8.85 13.84
CA CYS A 34 -5.25 9.70 15.03
C CYS A 34 -3.88 10.41 15.16
N PRO A 35 -2.72 9.69 15.17
CA PRO A 35 -1.42 10.34 15.19
C PRO A 35 -1.15 11.15 13.91
N LEU A 36 -1.61 10.70 12.75
CA LEU A 36 -1.53 11.46 11.49
C LEU A 36 -2.23 12.81 11.59
N TYR A 37 -3.44 12.84 12.14
CA TYR A 37 -4.23 14.05 12.32
C TYR A 37 -3.59 15.00 13.34
N LEU A 38 -3.11 14.46 14.45
CA LEU A 38 -2.41 15.25 15.48
C LEU A 38 -1.12 15.86 14.91
N LEU A 39 -0.32 15.06 14.19
CA LEU A 39 0.92 15.52 13.58
C LEU A 39 0.67 16.50 12.43
N TYR A 40 -0.37 16.28 11.61
CA TYR A 40 -0.79 17.23 10.59
C TYR A 40 -1.19 18.58 11.20
N ARG A 41 -1.99 18.56 12.28
CA ARG A 41 -2.36 19.78 13.03
C ARG A 41 -1.13 20.47 13.62
N HIS A 42 -0.17 19.70 14.12
CA HIS A 42 1.10 20.23 14.64
C HIS A 42 1.96 20.85 13.53
N SER A 43 2.11 20.18 12.39
CA SER A 43 2.84 20.70 11.24
C SER A 43 2.21 21.95 10.65
N LYS A 44 0.87 22.07 10.65
CA LYS A 44 0.18 23.29 10.20
C LYS A 44 0.42 24.48 11.14
N ARG A 45 0.59 24.22 12.44
CA ARG A 45 0.93 25.24 13.44
C ARG A 45 2.40 25.67 13.37
N ASN A 46 3.29 24.78 12.96
CA ASN A 46 4.73 25.02 12.86
C ASN A 46 5.23 24.84 11.40
N PRO A 47 4.89 25.77 10.48
CA PRO A 47 5.31 25.65 9.09
C PRO A 47 6.84 25.73 8.96
N ARG A 48 7.41 24.78 8.21
CA ARG A 48 8.87 24.76 7.98
C ARG A 48 9.26 25.80 6.93
N PRO A 49 10.31 26.60 7.14
CA PRO A 49 10.86 27.47 6.10
C PRO A 49 11.60 26.63 5.06
N LEU A 50 10.95 26.30 3.95
CA LEU A 50 11.57 25.60 2.83
C LEU A 50 11.99 26.61 1.75
N ASN A 51 13.29 26.64 1.44
CA ASN A 51 13.86 27.62 0.50
C ASN A 51 13.66 27.24 -0.99
N LYS A 52 13.22 26.01 -1.31
CA LYS A 52 13.01 25.54 -2.70
C LYS A 52 11.55 25.23 -3.00
N ARG A 53 10.99 25.90 -4.02
CA ARG A 53 9.62 25.70 -4.55
C ARG A 53 9.30 24.25 -4.93
N SER A 54 10.26 23.51 -5.49
CA SER A 54 10.08 22.10 -5.85
C SER A 54 9.95 21.20 -4.62
N GLY A 55 10.73 21.46 -3.57
CA GLY A 55 10.64 20.74 -2.30
C GLY A 55 9.30 20.95 -1.57
N ILE A 56 8.72 22.15 -1.70
CA ILE A 56 7.40 22.47 -1.11
C ILE A 56 6.30 21.60 -1.73
N ARG A 57 6.26 21.45 -3.07
CA ARG A 57 5.24 20.61 -3.73
C ARG A 57 5.39 19.13 -3.37
N THR A 58 6.61 18.60 -3.39
CA THR A 58 6.85 17.20 -3.03
C THR A 58 6.48 16.91 -1.57
N GLN A 59 6.75 17.85 -0.66
CA GLN A 59 6.38 17.71 0.75
C GLN A 59 4.85 17.79 0.97
N GLN A 60 4.12 18.50 0.09
CA GLN A 60 2.68 18.61 0.17
C GLN A 60 1.95 17.35 -0.33
N TYR A 61 2.39 16.79 -1.46
CA TYR A 61 1.74 15.61 -2.06
C TYR A 61 2.28 14.27 -1.56
N GLY A 62 3.52 14.22 -1.07
CA GLY A 62 4.14 12.99 -0.58
C GLY A 62 3.31 12.27 0.49
N PRO A 63 2.91 12.94 1.59
CA PRO A 63 2.10 12.33 2.64
C PRO A 63 0.77 11.77 2.13
N LEU A 64 0.13 12.41 1.14
CA LEU A 64 -1.14 11.95 0.59
C LEU A 64 -1.00 10.60 -0.10
N VAL A 65 0.10 10.40 -0.85
CA VAL A 65 0.40 9.12 -1.50
C VAL A 65 0.67 8.03 -0.47
N TYR A 66 1.45 8.30 0.58
CA TYR A 66 1.71 7.31 1.63
C TYR A 66 0.43 6.92 2.40
N VAL A 67 -0.45 7.89 2.67
CA VAL A 67 -1.76 7.64 3.28
C VAL A 67 -2.64 6.78 2.36
N PHE A 68 -2.65 7.05 1.07
CA PHE A 68 -3.36 6.22 0.08
C PHE A 68 -2.81 4.79 0.06
N LEU A 69 -1.48 4.62 0.02
CA LEU A 69 -0.83 3.30 0.07
C LEU A 69 -1.18 2.54 1.34
N LEU A 70 -1.23 3.22 2.49
CA LEU A 70 -1.58 2.64 3.78
C LEU A 70 -3.02 2.10 3.80
N PHE A 71 -4.00 2.87 3.32
CA PHE A 71 -5.40 2.41 3.34
C PHE A 71 -5.66 1.28 2.36
N SER A 72 -5.09 1.39 1.15
CA SER A 72 -5.20 0.33 0.14
C SER A 72 -4.53 -0.95 0.60
N SER A 73 -3.34 -0.88 1.23
CA SER A 73 -2.68 -2.07 1.77
C SER A 73 -3.41 -2.66 2.98
N LEU A 74 -4.01 -1.82 3.83
CA LEU A 74 -4.81 -2.29 4.97
C LEU A 74 -6.08 -3.01 4.52
N ALA A 75 -6.76 -2.49 3.49
CA ALA A 75 -7.91 -3.15 2.88
C ALA A 75 -7.52 -4.52 2.28
N GLU A 76 -6.37 -4.60 1.62
CA GLU A 76 -5.85 -5.84 1.06
C GLU A 76 -5.44 -6.86 2.13
N VAL A 77 -4.86 -6.41 3.24
CA VAL A 77 -4.58 -7.26 4.42
C VAL A 77 -5.87 -7.84 4.99
N ALA A 78 -6.94 -7.03 5.08
CA ALA A 78 -8.24 -7.47 5.55
C ALA A 78 -8.84 -8.56 4.62
N ASP A 79 -8.87 -8.30 3.32
CA ASP A 79 -9.37 -9.24 2.30
C ASP A 79 -8.56 -10.54 2.28
N ALA A 80 -7.22 -10.46 2.25
CA ALA A 80 -6.35 -11.63 2.21
C ALA A 80 -6.47 -12.47 3.50
N THR A 81 -6.60 -11.82 4.66
CA THR A 81 -6.81 -12.51 5.94
C THR A 81 -8.17 -13.22 5.96
N TRP A 82 -9.22 -12.54 5.51
CA TRP A 82 -10.56 -13.13 5.40
C TRP A 82 -10.52 -14.40 4.52
N LEU A 83 -9.90 -14.29 3.35
CA LEU A 83 -9.82 -15.39 2.38
C LEU A 83 -9.09 -16.62 2.96
N LEU A 84 -7.94 -16.40 3.62
CA LEU A 84 -7.16 -17.49 4.22
C LEU A 84 -7.90 -18.17 5.38
N LEU A 85 -8.66 -17.41 6.17
CA LEU A 85 -9.49 -17.97 7.24
C LEU A 85 -10.65 -18.80 6.66
N GLN A 86 -11.31 -18.32 5.60
CA GLN A 86 -12.36 -19.09 4.93
C GLN A 86 -11.81 -20.40 4.34
N TYR A 87 -10.68 -20.34 3.64
CA TYR A 87 -10.04 -21.53 3.08
C TYR A 87 -9.62 -22.55 4.14
N LYS A 88 -9.18 -22.08 5.31
CA LYS A 88 -8.80 -22.95 6.43
C LYS A 88 -10.01 -23.59 7.10
N TYR A 89 -11.09 -22.84 7.31
CA TYR A 89 -12.27 -23.33 8.03
C TYR A 89 -13.15 -24.26 7.18
N ASN A 90 -13.39 -23.87 5.92
CA ASN A 90 -14.24 -24.66 5.02
C ASN A 90 -13.46 -25.77 4.28
N ASN A 91 -12.15 -25.90 4.51
CA ASN A 91 -11.24 -26.83 3.83
C ASN A 91 -11.38 -26.82 2.29
N ASN A 92 -11.70 -25.66 1.72
CA ASN A 92 -12.02 -25.47 0.30
C ASN A 92 -10.95 -24.65 -0.41
N ALA A 93 -9.68 -24.85 -0.06
CA ALA A 93 -8.57 -24.18 -0.71
C ALA A 93 -8.49 -24.62 -2.19
N PRO A 94 -8.63 -23.70 -3.16
CA PRO A 94 -8.79 -24.05 -4.57
C PRO A 94 -7.52 -24.65 -5.17
N ASP A 95 -6.36 -24.02 -4.93
CA ASP A 95 -5.05 -24.50 -5.38
C ASP A 95 -3.94 -23.99 -4.44
N SER A 96 -2.86 -24.78 -4.35
CA SER A 96 -1.64 -24.47 -3.60
C SER A 96 -0.96 -23.18 -4.08
N ILE A 97 -1.01 -22.89 -5.39
CA ILE A 97 -0.42 -21.70 -5.99
C ILE A 97 -1.23 -20.46 -5.56
N ILE A 98 -2.56 -20.51 -5.65
CA ILE A 98 -3.45 -19.42 -5.21
C ILE A 98 -3.22 -19.12 -3.73
N ARG A 99 -3.20 -20.16 -2.89
CA ARG A 99 -2.97 -20.01 -1.45
C ARG A 99 -1.62 -19.36 -1.14
N THR A 100 -0.58 -19.72 -1.89
CA THR A 100 0.77 -19.14 -1.75
C THR A 100 0.77 -17.67 -2.21
N GLY A 101 0.09 -17.36 -3.32
CA GLY A 101 -0.10 -15.99 -3.79
C GLY A 101 -0.80 -15.10 -2.75
N VAL A 102 -1.92 -15.55 -2.18
CA VAL A 102 -2.67 -14.81 -1.14
C VAL A 102 -1.80 -14.56 0.10
N ARG A 103 -1.02 -15.55 0.54
CA ARG A 103 -0.09 -15.38 1.68
C ARG A 103 1.02 -14.38 1.39
N PHE A 104 1.53 -14.38 0.16
CA PHE A 104 2.56 -13.44 -0.24
C PHE A 104 2.01 -12.01 -0.36
N LEU A 105 0.80 -11.83 -0.90
CA LEU A 105 0.11 -10.54 -0.88
C LEU A 105 -0.21 -10.05 0.53
N LEU A 106 -0.60 -10.95 1.44
CA LEU A 106 -0.78 -10.60 2.86
C LEU A 106 0.54 -10.06 3.46
N PHE A 107 1.66 -10.72 3.17
CA PHE A 107 2.98 -10.23 3.59
C PHE A 107 3.30 -8.86 2.98
N ALA A 108 3.11 -8.68 1.68
CA ALA A 108 3.33 -7.42 0.98
C ALA A 108 2.43 -6.29 1.52
N GLY A 109 1.17 -6.59 1.83
CA GLY A 109 0.21 -5.68 2.44
C GLY A 109 0.61 -5.29 3.87
N CYS A 110 1.05 -6.23 4.70
CA CYS A 110 1.57 -5.95 6.04
C CYS A 110 2.85 -5.10 5.98
N TRP A 111 3.79 -5.47 5.11
CA TRP A 111 5.02 -4.71 4.85
C TRP A 111 4.68 -3.27 4.47
N THR A 112 3.79 -3.08 3.49
CA THR A 112 3.40 -1.77 2.98
C THR A 112 2.67 -0.96 4.05
N THR A 113 1.75 -1.55 4.81
CA THR A 113 1.01 -0.85 5.89
C THR A 113 1.97 -0.33 6.96
N VAL A 114 2.87 -1.17 7.45
CA VAL A 114 3.82 -0.80 8.52
C VAL A 114 4.81 0.27 8.02
N THR A 115 5.37 0.07 6.83
CA THR A 115 6.40 0.96 6.31
C THR A 115 5.81 2.29 5.82
N SER A 116 4.68 2.29 5.11
CA SER A 116 3.99 3.53 4.70
C SER A 116 3.50 4.33 5.91
N GLY A 117 2.98 3.66 6.95
CA GLY A 117 2.60 4.31 8.20
C GLY A 117 3.79 5.00 8.85
N THR A 118 4.91 4.29 8.95
CA THR A 118 6.16 4.81 9.51
C THR A 118 6.70 6.00 8.70
N TYR A 119 6.73 5.91 7.37
CA TYR A 119 7.15 7.03 6.50
C TYR A 119 6.22 8.23 6.63
N THR A 120 4.91 8.02 6.74
CA THR A 120 3.95 9.11 6.92
C THR A 120 4.18 9.85 8.24
N LEU A 121 4.42 9.11 9.33
CA LEU A 121 4.75 9.70 10.62
C LEU A 121 6.08 10.49 10.56
N PHE A 122 7.10 9.94 9.90
CA PHE A 122 8.40 10.62 9.75
C PHE A 122 8.31 11.92 8.94
N PHE A 123 7.45 11.98 7.93
CA PHE A 123 7.25 13.21 7.15
C PHE A 123 6.60 14.32 7.97
N LEU A 124 5.69 13.97 8.88
CA LEU A 124 4.96 14.95 9.68
C LEU A 124 5.72 15.35 10.95
N ASP A 125 6.63 14.52 11.47
CA ASP A 125 7.42 14.83 12.66
C ASP A 125 8.55 15.86 12.36
N PRO A 126 8.53 17.07 12.96
CA PRO A 126 9.55 18.10 12.77
C PRO A 126 10.95 17.70 13.27
N LEU A 127 11.06 16.81 14.25
CA LEU A 127 12.34 16.42 14.85
C LEU A 127 13.05 15.33 14.04
N TRP A 128 12.29 14.41 13.43
CA TRP A 128 12.85 13.24 12.75
C TRP A 128 13.27 13.52 11.30
N SER A 129 12.72 14.56 10.67
CA SER A 129 13.04 14.93 9.29
C SER A 129 14.51 15.37 9.07
N ARG A 130 15.28 15.62 10.13
CA ARG A 130 16.72 15.90 10.05
C ARG A 130 17.58 14.63 9.93
N ARG A 131 17.00 13.44 10.08
CA ARG A 131 17.75 12.17 10.01
C ARG A 131 17.91 11.69 8.56
N PRO A 132 19.02 10.99 8.23
CA PRO A 132 19.31 10.50 6.88
C PRO A 132 18.28 9.48 6.34
N ILE A 133 17.46 8.89 7.22
CA ILE A 133 16.35 8.00 6.82
C ILE A 133 15.26 8.76 6.03
N ALA A 134 15.14 10.07 6.21
CA ALA A 134 14.25 10.92 5.41
C ALA A 134 14.83 11.24 4.01
N SER A 135 16.00 10.70 3.65
CA SER A 135 16.61 10.90 2.34
C SER A 135 15.75 10.35 1.21
N ILE A 136 15.75 11.08 0.08
CA ILE A 136 15.10 10.66 -1.17
C ILE A 136 15.65 9.31 -1.64
N GLY A 137 16.93 9.00 -1.37
CA GLY A 137 17.54 7.73 -1.75
C GLY A 137 16.92 6.53 -1.02
N THR A 138 16.72 6.63 0.29
CA THR A 138 16.10 5.57 1.10
C THR A 138 14.65 5.34 0.67
N GLN A 139 13.91 6.42 0.39
CA GLN A 139 12.55 6.32 -0.14
C GLN A 139 12.53 5.65 -1.52
N ALA A 140 13.46 5.96 -2.41
CA ALA A 140 13.56 5.34 -3.72
C ALA A 140 13.79 3.82 -3.63
N VAL A 141 14.72 3.40 -2.76
CA VAL A 141 14.99 1.97 -2.52
C VAL A 141 13.77 1.28 -1.94
N TRP A 142 13.11 1.90 -0.95
CA TRP A 142 11.90 1.34 -0.36
C TRP A 142 10.75 1.21 -1.38
N VAL A 143 10.51 2.23 -2.21
CA VAL A 143 9.49 2.17 -3.27
C VAL A 143 9.81 1.03 -4.24
N LEU A 144 11.07 0.86 -4.65
CA LEU A 144 11.49 -0.21 -5.55
C LEU A 144 11.27 -1.61 -4.94
N VAL A 145 11.70 -1.83 -3.69
CA VAL A 145 11.51 -3.12 -3.00
C VAL A 145 10.03 -3.43 -2.85
N THR A 146 9.23 -2.44 -2.45
CA THR A 146 7.78 -2.58 -2.27
C THR A 146 7.12 -2.88 -3.62
N TRP A 147 7.52 -2.20 -4.69
CA TRP A 147 7.05 -2.46 -6.05
C TRP A 147 7.37 -3.89 -6.50
N VAL A 148 8.57 -4.41 -6.24
CA VAL A 148 8.94 -5.80 -6.55
C VAL A 148 8.04 -6.80 -5.82
N PHE A 149 7.72 -6.56 -4.54
CA PHE A 149 6.77 -7.40 -3.81
C PHE A 149 5.39 -7.39 -4.46
N TRP A 150 4.85 -6.23 -4.80
CA TRP A 150 3.53 -6.16 -5.43
C TRP A 150 3.49 -6.81 -6.82
N VAL A 151 4.49 -6.57 -7.67
CA VAL A 151 4.59 -7.19 -9.00
C VAL A 151 4.75 -8.70 -8.90
N SER A 152 5.56 -9.19 -7.96
CA SER A 152 5.74 -10.63 -7.76
C SER A 152 4.43 -11.28 -7.30
N GLY A 153 3.68 -10.63 -6.40
CA GLY A 153 2.39 -11.11 -5.93
C GLY A 153 1.32 -11.14 -7.02
N ALA A 154 1.17 -10.04 -7.76
CA ALA A 154 0.29 -9.96 -8.91
C ALA A 154 0.68 -10.97 -10.01
N GLY A 155 1.97 -11.20 -10.22
CA GLY A 155 2.49 -12.19 -11.16
C GLY A 155 2.12 -13.63 -10.78
N LEU A 156 2.18 -13.98 -9.49
CA LEU A 156 1.71 -15.29 -8.99
C LEU A 156 0.22 -15.48 -9.23
N PHE A 157 -0.59 -14.44 -8.99
CA PHE A 157 -2.03 -14.48 -9.27
C PHE A 157 -2.34 -14.61 -10.76
N ASN A 158 -1.65 -13.86 -11.60
CA ASN A 158 -1.84 -13.93 -13.05
C ASN A 158 -1.48 -15.31 -13.61
N LYS A 159 -0.48 -15.99 -13.03
CA LYS A 159 -0.16 -17.38 -13.38
C LYS A 159 -1.22 -18.38 -12.90
N ALA A 160 -1.74 -18.19 -11.70
CA ALA A 160 -2.74 -19.08 -11.12
C ALA A 160 -4.12 -18.94 -11.78
N LEU A 161 -4.46 -17.73 -12.23
CA LEU A 161 -5.77 -17.37 -12.74
C LEU A 161 -5.64 -16.47 -13.99
N PRO A 162 -5.08 -16.99 -15.11
CA PRO A 162 -4.79 -16.20 -16.31
C PRO A 162 -6.04 -15.64 -17.01
N ARG A 163 -7.23 -16.12 -16.61
CA ARG A 163 -8.51 -15.73 -17.20
C ARG A 163 -9.41 -14.92 -16.28
N LEU A 164 -8.93 -14.44 -15.12
CA LEU A 164 -9.70 -13.80 -14.03
C LEU A 164 -10.82 -12.82 -14.45
N PHE A 165 -10.72 -12.17 -15.61
CA PHE A 165 -11.69 -11.20 -16.14
C PHE A 165 -12.52 -11.68 -17.35
N MET A 166 -12.43 -12.95 -17.74
CA MET A 166 -13.24 -13.52 -18.84
C MET A 166 -14.59 -14.03 -18.32
N SER A 167 -15.62 -14.01 -19.19
CA SER A 167 -17.03 -14.26 -18.85
C SER A 167 -17.35 -15.60 -18.14
N ASN A 168 -16.43 -16.58 -18.12
CA ASN A 168 -16.62 -17.89 -17.47
C ASN A 168 -15.45 -18.26 -16.52
N ALA A 169 -14.62 -17.30 -16.14
CA ALA A 169 -13.37 -17.58 -15.40
C ALA A 169 -13.57 -17.94 -13.93
N CYS A 170 -14.75 -17.67 -13.38
CA CYS A 170 -15.13 -18.00 -12.01
C CYS A 170 -15.78 -19.38 -11.88
N GLU A 171 -15.94 -20.12 -12.99
CA GLU A 171 -16.53 -21.46 -12.97
C GLU A 171 -15.56 -22.44 -12.29
N GLY A 172 -15.86 -22.80 -11.03
CA GLY A 172 -15.02 -23.69 -10.20
C GLY A 172 -14.06 -22.99 -9.23
N VAL A 173 -14.00 -21.65 -9.20
CA VAL A 173 -13.13 -20.91 -8.25
C VAL A 173 -13.95 -20.40 -7.07
N VAL A 174 -13.64 -20.91 -5.87
CA VAL A 174 -14.31 -20.48 -4.64
C VAL A 174 -13.82 -19.09 -4.23
N TYR A 175 -14.78 -18.19 -3.96
CA TYR A 175 -14.54 -16.76 -3.63
C TYR A 175 -13.85 -15.97 -4.77
N CYS A 176 -14.26 -16.21 -6.02
CA CYS A 176 -13.71 -15.53 -7.20
C CYS A 176 -13.77 -13.99 -7.11
N GLY A 177 -14.88 -13.44 -6.59
CA GLY A 177 -15.03 -11.98 -6.45
C GLY A 177 -13.98 -11.37 -5.53
N GLN A 178 -13.69 -12.02 -4.40
CA GLN A 178 -12.67 -11.55 -3.46
C GLN A 178 -11.24 -11.74 -3.98
N LEU A 179 -10.99 -12.78 -4.80
CA LEU A 179 -9.72 -12.92 -5.51
C LEU A 179 -9.54 -11.82 -6.57
N GLN A 180 -10.63 -11.43 -7.24
CA GLN A 180 -10.62 -10.32 -8.19
C GLN A 180 -10.37 -8.98 -7.51
N THR A 181 -10.98 -8.72 -6.35
CA THR A 181 -10.69 -7.49 -5.58
C THR A 181 -9.24 -7.43 -5.14
N LEU A 182 -8.67 -8.53 -4.62
CA LEU A 182 -7.25 -8.62 -4.28
C LEU A 182 -6.35 -8.29 -5.47
N PHE A 183 -6.63 -8.88 -6.64
CA PHE A 183 -5.84 -8.60 -7.84
C PHE A 183 -5.93 -7.13 -8.27
N VAL A 184 -7.13 -6.53 -8.26
CA VAL A 184 -7.32 -5.13 -8.62
C VAL A 184 -6.60 -4.21 -7.64
N LEU A 185 -6.70 -4.47 -6.33
CA LEU A 185 -5.99 -3.69 -5.30
C LEU A 185 -4.47 -3.77 -5.49
N SER A 186 -3.93 -4.98 -5.72
CA SER A 186 -2.52 -5.18 -6.06
C SER A 186 -2.10 -4.37 -7.30
N VAL A 187 -2.89 -4.35 -8.38
CA VAL A 187 -2.59 -3.58 -9.59
C VAL A 187 -2.62 -2.07 -9.32
N VAL A 188 -3.58 -1.59 -8.53
CA VAL A 188 -3.66 -0.17 -8.13
C VAL A 188 -2.40 0.23 -7.35
N GLN A 189 -1.90 -0.64 -6.46
CA GLN A 189 -0.65 -0.40 -5.72
C GLN A 189 0.57 -0.35 -6.64
N ILE A 190 0.66 -1.26 -7.61
CA ILE A 190 1.72 -1.24 -8.62
C ILE A 190 1.71 0.09 -9.37
N LEU A 191 0.54 0.54 -9.83
CA LEU A 191 0.41 1.82 -10.54
C LEU A 191 0.81 3.01 -9.65
N ALA A 192 0.34 3.05 -8.41
CA ALA A 192 0.72 4.10 -7.46
C ALA A 192 2.24 4.16 -7.22
N LEU A 193 2.88 3.01 -7.05
CA LEU A 193 4.33 2.91 -6.84
C LEU A 193 5.12 3.26 -8.12
N THR A 194 4.67 2.85 -9.31
CA THR A 194 5.30 3.28 -10.58
C THR A 194 5.24 4.78 -10.77
N PHE A 195 4.10 5.41 -10.46
CA PHE A 195 3.97 6.85 -10.48
C PHE A 195 4.92 7.52 -9.47
N GLY A 196 5.02 6.97 -8.26
CA GLY A 196 6.01 7.40 -7.26
C GLY A 196 7.45 7.35 -7.78
N MET A 197 7.85 6.25 -8.42
CA MET A 197 9.18 6.11 -9.03
C MET A 197 9.42 7.13 -10.15
N MET A 198 8.43 7.35 -11.02
CA MET A 198 8.53 8.36 -12.09
C MET A 198 8.75 9.77 -11.52
N VAL A 199 8.05 10.13 -10.44
CA VAL A 199 8.23 11.42 -9.77
C VAL A 199 9.63 11.54 -9.14
N ILE A 200 10.12 10.49 -8.47
CA ILE A 200 11.46 10.48 -7.88
C ILE A 200 12.53 10.61 -8.98
N ALA A 201 12.41 9.83 -10.05
CA ALA A 201 13.33 9.90 -11.20
C ALA A 201 13.33 11.29 -11.84
N TRP A 202 12.15 11.90 -12.00
CA TRP A 202 12.00 13.26 -12.49
C TRP A 202 12.69 14.30 -11.60
N LEU A 203 12.55 14.19 -10.28
CA LEU A 203 13.22 15.09 -9.32
C LEU A 203 14.75 14.95 -9.38
N VAL A 204 15.25 13.71 -9.46
CA VAL A 204 16.68 13.44 -9.63
C VAL A 204 17.20 14.03 -10.95
N TRP A 205 16.46 13.84 -12.04
CA TRP A 205 16.79 14.40 -13.35
C TRP A 205 16.84 15.93 -13.33
N GLN A 206 15.85 16.58 -12.71
CA GLN A 206 15.84 18.05 -12.56
C GLN A 206 17.03 18.54 -11.73
N SER A 207 17.38 17.83 -10.65
CA SER A 207 18.55 18.15 -9.84
C SER A 207 19.84 18.06 -10.65
N ALA A 208 20.03 16.97 -11.40
CA ALA A 208 21.19 16.76 -12.26
C ALA A 208 21.28 17.84 -13.37
N ARG A 209 20.14 18.23 -13.95
CA ARG A 209 20.11 19.29 -14.98
C ARG A 209 20.50 20.65 -14.42
N ASN A 210 20.07 20.99 -13.20
CA ASN A 210 20.42 22.25 -12.55
C ASN A 210 21.92 22.34 -12.22
N VAL A 211 22.57 21.22 -11.88
CA VAL A 211 24.02 21.16 -11.65
C VAL A 211 24.81 21.36 -12.95
N ARG A 212 24.26 20.92 -14.10
CA ARG A 212 24.90 21.10 -15.41
C ARG A 212 24.77 22.50 -16.00
N GLN A 213 23.92 23.38 -15.44
CA GLN A 213 23.90 24.77 -15.88
C GLN A 213 25.01 25.54 -15.14
N PRO A 214 26.00 26.13 -15.84
CA PRO A 214 27.07 26.86 -15.18
C PRO A 214 26.46 28.00 -14.36
N MET A 215 26.86 28.12 -13.10
CA MET A 215 26.54 29.28 -12.26
C MET A 215 27.09 30.53 -12.97
N VAL A 216 26.22 31.26 -13.66
CA VAL A 216 26.54 32.61 -14.12
C VAL A 216 26.59 33.49 -12.87
N ILE A 217 27.78 33.63 -12.30
CA ILE A 217 28.06 34.59 -11.24
C ILE A 217 27.85 35.97 -11.85
N ARG A 218 26.68 36.58 -11.61
CA ARG A 218 26.52 38.02 -11.85
C ARG A 218 27.33 38.73 -10.78
N VAL A 219 28.54 39.15 -11.15
CA VAL A 219 29.26 40.19 -10.40
C VAL A 219 28.44 41.46 -10.57
N SER A 220 27.88 41.97 -9.47
CA SER A 220 27.32 43.32 -9.43
C SER A 220 28.47 44.31 -9.58
N SER A 221 28.60 44.92 -10.76
CA SER A 221 29.47 46.08 -10.95
C SER A 221 28.89 47.24 -10.12
N GLN A 222 29.65 47.66 -9.11
CA GLN A 222 29.48 48.94 -8.41
C GLN A 222 29.58 50.11 -9.37
#